data_AF-A0A520GHH8-F1
#
_entry.id   AF-A0A520GHH8-F1
#
_cell.length_a   1.000
_cell.length_b   1.000
_cell.length_c   1.000
_cell.angle_alpha   90.00
_cell.angle_beta   90.00
_cell.angle_gamma   90.00
#
_symmetry.space_group_name_H-M   'P 1'
#
loop_
_entity.id
_entity.type
_entity.pdbx_description
1 polymer ?
#
loop_
_entity_poly.entity_id
_entity_poly.type
_entity_poly.pdbx_seq_one_letter_code
_entity_poly.pdbx_strand_id
1 'polypeptide(L)'
;MHRDVSAVAIESADLPWRLSACAWVAPADGARLREQLRALMPRFGYAHCLPEPAKGEQVGWAFEAACAEAPATELVDDLAAVLGLNSPAVLRYADAQRGRLRLLNLDGDDLQTAPLQALLRVGQHEEGAWLVDLWRERTAAATVGRWLLSPGAPPTNTVAASPQVCNCFDVREDIIRFTLSRCSGSPTERLAQLQAEKRCGTQCGSCLPALRRLVATTPEEVPA
;
A
#
# COMPACT_ATOMS: atom_id res chain seq x y z
N MET A 1 -12.92 11.35 -43.67
CA MET A 1 -12.76 10.29 -42.67
C MET A 1 -12.73 10.96 -41.30
N HIS A 2 -13.90 11.22 -40.71
CA HIS A 2 -13.99 11.80 -39.37
C HIS A 2 -13.59 10.73 -38.36
N ARG A 3 -12.65 11.07 -37.48
CA ARG A 3 -12.33 10.29 -36.28
C ARG A 3 -13.34 10.70 -35.24
N ASP A 4 -14.33 9.85 -34.99
CA ASP A 4 -15.17 9.94 -33.81
C ASP A 4 -14.28 9.65 -32.59
N VAL A 5 -14.02 10.68 -31.80
CA VAL A 5 -13.44 10.53 -30.46
C VAL A 5 -14.61 10.20 -29.54
N SER A 6 -14.64 8.99 -28.99
CA SER A 6 -15.62 8.62 -27.97
C SER A 6 -15.46 9.54 -26.77
N ALA A 7 -16.51 10.30 -26.45
CA ALA A 7 -16.58 11.07 -25.22
C ALA A 7 -16.67 10.09 -24.04
N VAL A 8 -15.65 10.11 -23.16
CA VAL A 8 -15.66 9.35 -21.91
C VAL A 8 -16.07 10.31 -20.80
N ALA A 9 -17.22 10.04 -20.18
CA ALA A 9 -17.62 10.69 -18.94
C ALA A 9 -16.97 9.94 -17.76
N ILE A 10 -16.32 10.68 -16.86
CA ILE A 10 -15.73 10.14 -15.64
C ILE A 10 -16.59 10.64 -14.48
N GLU A 11 -17.21 9.71 -13.77
CA GLU A 11 -17.98 9.99 -12.57
C GLU A 11 -17.25 9.45 -11.34
N SER A 12 -17.42 10.12 -10.20
CA SER A 12 -16.87 9.64 -8.93
C SER A 12 -17.66 8.41 -8.46
N ALA A 13 -16.97 7.29 -8.23
CA ALA A 13 -17.57 6.11 -7.64
C ALA A 13 -17.49 6.20 -6.11
N ASP A 14 -18.65 6.20 -5.44
CA ASP A 14 -18.73 6.11 -3.99
C ASP A 14 -18.57 4.64 -3.55
N LEU A 15 -17.37 4.29 -3.10
CA LEU A 15 -16.98 2.94 -2.69
C LEU A 15 -16.39 3.00 -1.26
N PRO A 16 -17.23 3.23 -0.24
CA PRO A 16 -16.76 3.48 1.13
C PRO A 16 -16.27 2.21 1.82
N TRP A 17 -16.71 1.02 1.40
CA TRP A 17 -16.25 -0.23 1.97
C TRP A 17 -14.94 -0.66 1.33
N ARG A 18 -13.94 -0.95 2.17
CA ARG A 18 -12.60 -1.35 1.76
C ARG A 18 -12.28 -2.74 2.27
N LEU A 19 -11.66 -3.52 1.41
CA LEU A 19 -11.15 -4.84 1.72
C LEU A 19 -9.67 -4.91 1.38
N SER A 20 -8.88 -5.43 2.32
CA SER A 20 -7.46 -5.72 2.11
C SER A 20 -7.21 -7.19 2.42
N ALA A 21 -6.65 -7.93 1.47
CA ALA A 21 -6.39 -9.36 1.52
C ALA A 21 -4.94 -9.59 1.11
N CYS A 22 -4.07 -9.92 2.06
CA CYS A 22 -2.64 -10.00 1.81
C CYS A 22 -2.07 -11.31 2.35
N ALA A 23 -1.11 -11.90 1.64
CA ALA A 23 -0.40 -13.07 2.12
C ALA A 23 1.02 -13.12 1.57
N TRP A 24 1.97 -13.46 2.44
CA TRP A 24 3.26 -14.02 2.05
C TRP A 24 3.06 -15.52 1.79
N VAL A 25 3.67 -16.07 0.76
CA VAL A 25 3.60 -17.51 0.44
C VAL A 25 4.95 -18.00 -0.11
N ALA A 26 5.12 -19.32 -0.15
CA ALA A 26 6.25 -19.92 -0.84
C ALA A 26 6.20 -19.56 -2.36
N PRO A 27 7.35 -19.42 -3.05
CA PRO A 27 7.38 -19.02 -4.45
C PRO A 27 6.55 -19.93 -5.37
N ALA A 28 6.51 -21.23 -5.06
CA ALA A 28 5.73 -22.22 -5.80
C ALA A 28 4.21 -21.99 -5.75
N ASP A 29 3.70 -21.37 -4.68
CA ASP A 29 2.27 -21.11 -4.48
C ASP A 29 1.83 -19.75 -5.02
N GLY A 30 2.77 -18.84 -5.29
CA GLY A 30 2.47 -17.45 -5.65
C GLY A 30 1.61 -17.30 -6.91
N ALA A 31 1.86 -18.09 -7.95
CA ALA A 31 1.08 -18.05 -9.18
C ALA A 31 -0.38 -18.48 -8.95
N ARG A 32 -0.58 -19.54 -8.16
CA ARG A 32 -1.92 -20.05 -7.80
C ARG A 32 -2.69 -19.03 -6.97
N LEU A 33 -2.06 -18.48 -5.92
CA LEU A 33 -2.69 -17.46 -5.07
C LEU A 33 -3.15 -16.26 -5.89
N ARG A 34 -2.27 -15.73 -6.75
CA ARG A 34 -2.58 -14.62 -7.65
C ARG A 34 -3.78 -14.91 -8.55
N GLU A 35 -3.87 -16.11 -9.14
CA GLU A 35 -4.97 -16.49 -10.02
C GLU A 35 -6.29 -16.60 -9.27
N GLN A 36 -6.29 -17.20 -8.08
CA GLN A 36 -7.46 -17.30 -7.22
C GLN A 36 -7.97 -15.92 -6.79
N LEU A 37 -7.09 -15.02 -6.35
CA LEU A 37 -7.45 -13.64 -6.00
C LEU A 37 -7.97 -12.88 -7.22
N ARG A 38 -7.33 -13.01 -8.39
CA ARG A 38 -7.77 -12.36 -9.63
C ARG A 38 -9.17 -12.80 -10.07
N ALA A 39 -9.53 -14.06 -9.85
CA ALA A 39 -10.86 -14.56 -10.19
C ALA A 39 -11.98 -13.89 -9.37
N LEU A 40 -11.67 -13.37 -8.18
CA LEU A 40 -12.63 -12.67 -7.32
C LEU A 40 -12.79 -11.19 -7.66
N MET A 41 -11.84 -10.57 -8.39
CA MET A 41 -11.85 -9.14 -8.72
C MET A 41 -13.16 -8.64 -9.36
N PRO A 42 -13.83 -9.37 -10.30
CA PRO A 42 -15.06 -8.89 -10.93
C PRO A 42 -16.26 -8.72 -9.97
N ARG A 43 -16.16 -9.21 -8.72
CA ARG A 43 -17.22 -9.12 -7.71
C ARG A 43 -17.17 -7.80 -6.91
N PHE A 44 -16.22 -6.92 -7.21
CA PHE A 44 -16.03 -5.64 -6.53
C PHE A 44 -16.27 -4.47 -7.47
N GLY A 45 -16.69 -3.32 -6.93
CA GLY A 45 -16.75 -2.07 -7.70
C GLY A 45 -15.36 -1.56 -8.10
N TYR A 46 -14.35 -1.92 -7.32
CA TYR A 46 -12.94 -1.71 -7.61
C TYR A 46 -12.12 -2.84 -7.01
N ALA A 47 -11.12 -3.34 -7.73
CA ALA A 47 -10.13 -4.26 -7.18
C ALA A 47 -8.80 -4.19 -7.92
N HIS A 48 -7.70 -4.46 -7.20
CA HIS A 48 -6.40 -4.75 -7.78
C HIS A 48 -5.68 -5.84 -6.98
N CYS A 49 -4.76 -6.54 -7.64
CA CYS A 49 -3.92 -7.56 -7.02
C CYS A 49 -2.49 -7.33 -7.51
N LEU A 50 -1.61 -6.90 -6.61
CA LEU A 50 -0.24 -6.50 -6.93
C LEU A 50 0.77 -7.39 -6.19
N PRO A 51 1.91 -7.71 -6.82
CA PRO A 51 2.99 -8.39 -6.13
C PRO A 51 3.71 -7.42 -5.18
N GLU A 52 4.17 -7.93 -4.05
CA GLU A 52 5.10 -7.22 -3.18
C GLU A 52 6.55 -7.68 -3.44
N PRO A 53 7.56 -6.80 -3.22
CA PRO A 53 8.96 -7.20 -3.28
C PRO A 53 9.23 -8.38 -2.33
N ALA A 54 9.89 -9.43 -2.84
CA ALA A 54 10.17 -10.63 -2.07
C ALA A 54 10.89 -10.32 -0.75
N LYS A 55 10.54 -11.07 0.30
CA LYS A 55 11.13 -10.95 1.65
C LYS A 55 11.71 -12.30 2.03
N GLY A 56 13.05 -12.41 1.95
CA GLY A 56 13.72 -13.70 2.06
C GLY A 56 13.29 -14.61 0.90
N GLU A 57 12.84 -15.82 1.21
CA GLU A 57 12.36 -16.79 0.22
C GLU A 57 10.86 -16.67 -0.08
N GLN A 58 10.14 -15.75 0.56
CA GLN A 58 8.70 -15.59 0.38
C GLN A 58 8.37 -14.55 -0.70
N VAL A 59 7.29 -14.80 -1.43
CA VAL A 59 6.67 -13.83 -2.34
C VAL A 59 5.35 -13.33 -1.74
N GLY A 60 5.05 -12.05 -1.92
CA GLY A 60 3.87 -11.42 -1.34
C GLY A 60 2.87 -11.01 -2.39
N TRP A 61 1.59 -11.12 -2.06
CA TRP A 61 0.50 -10.59 -2.88
C TRP A 61 -0.42 -9.73 -2.02
N ALA A 62 -0.67 -8.50 -2.48
CA ALA A 62 -1.61 -7.57 -1.88
C ALA A 62 -2.82 -7.43 -2.81
N PHE A 63 -3.99 -7.87 -2.32
CA PHE A 63 -5.27 -7.66 -2.96
C PHE A 63 -6.02 -6.56 -2.21
N GLU A 64 -6.39 -5.50 -2.93
CA GLU A 64 -7.20 -4.41 -2.40
C GLU A 64 -8.48 -4.30 -3.22
N ALA A 65 -9.59 -4.09 -2.54
CA ALA A 65 -10.91 -4.02 -3.14
C ALA A 65 -11.79 -2.97 -2.48
N ALA A 66 -12.79 -2.49 -3.20
CA ALA A 66 -13.80 -1.60 -2.67
C ALA A 66 -15.22 -1.89 -3.20
N CYS A 67 -16.21 -1.68 -2.33
CA CYS A 67 -17.63 -1.88 -2.59
C CYS A 67 -18.43 -0.62 -2.19
N ALA A 68 -19.56 -0.42 -2.86
CA ALA A 68 -20.54 0.61 -2.48
C ALA A 68 -21.22 0.27 -1.14
N GLU A 69 -21.48 -1.02 -0.91
CA GLU A 69 -22.12 -1.56 0.28
C GLU A 69 -21.20 -2.55 1.01
N ALA A 70 -21.59 -2.96 2.22
CA ALA A 70 -20.86 -4.00 2.95
C ALA A 70 -20.73 -5.25 2.09
N PRO A 71 -19.53 -5.85 1.96
CA PRO A 71 -19.35 -7.03 1.13
C PRO A 71 -20.18 -8.19 1.66
N ALA A 72 -20.76 -8.97 0.75
CA ALA A 72 -21.51 -10.18 1.09
C ALA A 72 -20.61 -11.17 1.86
N THR A 73 -21.18 -11.85 2.86
CA THR A 73 -20.43 -12.77 3.73
C THR A 73 -19.71 -13.86 2.93
N GLU A 74 -20.34 -14.38 1.88
CA GLU A 74 -19.79 -15.43 1.03
C GLU A 74 -18.52 -14.96 0.30
N LEU A 75 -18.48 -13.69 -0.11
CA LEU A 75 -17.29 -13.10 -0.75
C LEU A 75 -16.13 -12.97 0.24
N VAL A 76 -16.44 -12.64 1.49
CA VAL A 76 -15.46 -12.54 2.57
C VAL A 76 -14.92 -13.93 2.94
N ASP A 77 -15.79 -14.94 2.99
CA ASP A 77 -15.40 -16.33 3.26
C ASP A 77 -14.56 -16.93 2.12
N ASP A 78 -14.87 -16.60 0.85
CA ASP A 78 -14.07 -17.01 -0.31
C ASP A 78 -12.64 -16.43 -0.23
N LEU A 79 -12.51 -15.14 0.11
CA LEU A 79 -11.20 -14.51 0.33
C LEU A 79 -10.45 -15.17 1.48
N ALA A 80 -11.12 -15.41 2.60
CA ALA A 80 -10.52 -16.08 3.76
C ALA A 80 -10.03 -17.48 3.40
N ALA A 81 -10.78 -18.24 2.62
CA ALA A 81 -10.40 -19.56 2.14
C ALA A 81 -9.15 -19.52 1.23
N VAL A 82 -9.12 -18.59 0.26
CA VAL A 82 -7.97 -18.40 -0.64
C VAL A 82 -6.68 -18.07 0.13
N LEU A 83 -6.79 -17.30 1.21
CA LEU A 83 -5.66 -16.91 2.06
C LEU A 83 -5.32 -17.94 3.15
N GLY A 84 -6.10 -19.02 3.29
CA GLY A 84 -5.91 -20.01 4.36
C GLY A 84 -6.30 -19.50 5.76
N LEU A 85 -7.16 -18.49 5.86
CA LEU A 85 -7.57 -17.82 7.11
C LEU A 85 -8.77 -18.49 7.81
N ASN A 86 -9.02 -19.77 7.53
CA ASN A 86 -10.13 -20.55 8.10
C ASN A 86 -9.68 -21.51 9.21
N SER A 87 -8.45 -21.36 9.71
CA SER A 87 -7.91 -22.22 10.77
C SER A 87 -8.20 -21.66 12.17
N PRO A 88 -8.20 -22.51 13.22
CA PRO A 88 -8.37 -22.04 14.61
C PRO A 88 -7.22 -21.14 15.12
N ALA A 89 -6.06 -21.16 14.46
CA ALA A 89 -4.90 -20.34 14.84
C ALA A 89 -5.04 -18.86 14.43
N VAL A 90 -6.04 -18.55 13.59
CA VAL A 90 -6.27 -17.20 13.09
C VAL A 90 -6.84 -16.31 14.18
N LEU A 91 -6.19 -15.18 14.41
CA LEU A 91 -6.69 -14.12 15.27
C LEU A 91 -7.89 -13.45 14.59
N ARG A 92 -9.00 -13.35 15.31
CA ARG A 92 -10.28 -12.87 14.74
C ARG A 92 -10.86 -11.71 15.55
N TYR A 93 -11.22 -10.65 14.83
CA TYR A 93 -12.14 -9.61 15.30
C TYR A 93 -13.29 -9.50 14.30
N ALA A 94 -14.53 -9.54 14.78
CA ALA A 94 -15.72 -9.39 13.95
C ALA A 94 -16.75 -8.51 14.68
N ASP A 95 -17.24 -7.47 14.00
CA ASP A 95 -18.37 -6.65 14.44
C ASP A 95 -19.41 -6.67 13.32
N ALA A 96 -20.33 -7.63 13.39
CA ALA A 96 -21.38 -7.81 12.38
C ALA A 96 -22.34 -6.62 12.31
N GLN A 97 -22.56 -5.92 13.43
CA GLN A 97 -23.42 -4.73 13.45
C GLN A 97 -22.82 -3.58 12.63
N ARG A 98 -21.49 -3.49 12.59
CA ARG A 98 -20.74 -2.50 11.79
C ARG A 98 -20.13 -3.07 10.51
N GLY A 99 -20.41 -4.34 10.17
CA GLY A 99 -19.84 -5.04 9.01
C GLY A 99 -18.31 -5.15 9.00
N ARG A 100 -17.64 -5.08 10.15
CA ARG A 100 -16.17 -5.09 10.25
C ARG A 100 -15.64 -6.48 10.49
N LEU A 101 -14.49 -6.78 9.87
CA LEU A 101 -13.79 -8.04 10.06
C LEU A 101 -12.27 -7.82 10.02
N ARG A 102 -11.55 -8.53 10.88
CA ARG A 102 -10.11 -8.77 10.76
C ARG A 102 -9.82 -10.23 11.03
N LEU A 103 -9.14 -10.88 10.09
CA LEU A 103 -8.58 -12.21 10.22
C LEU A 103 -7.07 -12.07 10.02
N LEU A 104 -6.28 -12.47 11.02
CA LEU A 104 -4.83 -12.31 11.00
C LEU A 104 -4.18 -13.66 11.30
N ASN A 105 -3.26 -14.08 10.44
CA ASN A 105 -2.42 -15.25 10.68
C ASN A 105 -0.97 -14.82 10.87
N LEU A 106 -0.31 -15.36 11.88
CA LEU A 106 1.09 -15.08 12.19
C LEU A 106 2.02 -16.12 11.56
N ASP A 107 3.25 -15.70 11.26
CA ASP A 107 4.32 -16.59 10.80
C ASP A 107 4.97 -17.28 12.00
N GLY A 108 4.27 -18.29 12.54
CA GLY A 108 4.65 -19.04 13.73
C GLY A 108 3.81 -18.69 14.98
N ASP A 109 4.08 -19.41 16.07
CA ASP A 109 3.24 -19.37 17.28
C ASP A 109 3.72 -18.34 18.33
N ASP A 110 4.94 -17.83 18.20
CA ASP A 110 5.49 -16.85 19.15
C ASP A 110 5.03 -15.43 18.80
N LEU A 111 3.95 -14.99 19.44
CA LEU A 111 3.40 -13.64 19.31
C LEU A 111 4.42 -12.50 19.49
N GLN A 112 5.51 -12.70 20.25
CA GLN A 112 6.52 -11.67 20.49
C GLN A 112 7.42 -11.41 19.29
N THR A 113 7.63 -12.43 18.45
CA THR A 113 8.58 -12.38 17.33
C THR A 113 7.92 -12.58 15.98
N ALA A 114 6.77 -13.26 15.93
CA ALA A 114 6.10 -13.61 14.70
C ALA A 114 5.50 -12.38 13.99
N PRO A 115 5.88 -12.11 12.72
CA PRO A 115 5.22 -11.13 11.89
C PRO A 115 3.89 -11.66 11.33
N LEU A 116 3.11 -10.79 10.69
CA LEU A 116 1.92 -11.21 9.95
C LEU A 116 2.31 -12.02 8.71
N GLN A 117 1.80 -13.24 8.61
CA GLN A 117 1.91 -14.08 7.41
C GLN A 117 0.82 -13.72 6.39
N ALA A 118 -0.41 -13.58 6.87
CA ALA A 118 -1.57 -13.25 6.05
C ALA A 118 -2.60 -12.43 6.83
N LEU A 119 -3.38 -11.62 6.11
CA LEU A 119 -4.48 -10.84 6.66
C LEU A 119 -5.67 -10.78 5.70
N LEU A 120 -6.87 -10.70 6.29
CA LEU A 120 -8.07 -10.21 5.64
C LEU A 120 -8.69 -9.15 6.53
N ARG A 121 -8.92 -7.96 5.97
CA ARG A 121 -9.55 -6.83 6.63
C ARG A 121 -10.78 -6.41 5.82
N VAL A 122 -11.89 -6.18 6.51
CA VAL A 122 -13.09 -5.50 6.00
C VAL A 122 -13.40 -4.32 6.91
N GLY A 123 -13.56 -3.13 6.34
CA GLY A 123 -13.94 -1.94 7.09
C GLY A 123 -14.37 -0.80 6.16
N GLN A 124 -14.81 0.31 6.76
CA GLN A 124 -15.09 1.52 5.99
C GLN A 124 -13.83 2.36 5.88
N HIS A 125 -13.61 2.96 4.71
CA HIS A 125 -12.48 3.84 4.42
C HIS A 125 -11.14 3.24 4.90
N GLU A 126 -10.37 4.00 5.68
CA GLU A 126 -9.02 3.65 6.14
C GLU A 126 -9.00 2.87 7.48
N GLU A 127 -10.15 2.48 8.04
CA GLU A 127 -10.24 1.79 9.34
C GLU A 127 -9.47 0.47 9.41
N GLY A 128 -8.23 0.48 9.90
CA GLY A 128 -7.38 -0.71 9.96
C GLY A 128 -6.49 -0.90 8.73
N ALA A 129 -6.44 0.05 7.79
CA ALA A 129 -5.58 -0.02 6.60
C ALA A 129 -4.08 -0.18 6.96
N TRP A 130 -3.69 0.34 8.13
CA TRP A 130 -2.35 0.19 8.71
C TRP A 130 -1.87 -1.26 8.85
N LEU A 131 -2.78 -2.25 8.89
CA LEU A 131 -2.43 -3.68 8.95
C LEU A 131 -1.65 -4.13 7.70
N VAL A 132 -1.91 -3.53 6.55
CA VAL A 132 -1.21 -3.85 5.30
C VAL A 132 0.25 -3.43 5.40
N ASP A 133 0.53 -2.26 5.96
CA ASP A 133 1.92 -1.79 6.14
C ASP A 133 2.67 -2.64 7.17
N LEU A 134 2.02 -3.00 8.30
CA LEU A 134 2.60 -3.94 9.27
C LEU A 134 2.98 -5.27 8.60
N TRP A 135 2.11 -5.80 7.73
CA TRP A 135 2.34 -7.03 6.99
C TRP A 135 3.47 -6.91 5.96
N ARG A 136 3.54 -5.80 5.21
CA ARG A 136 4.62 -5.52 4.25
C ARG A 136 5.98 -5.42 4.93
N GLU A 137 6.03 -4.77 6.08
CA GLU A 137 7.26 -4.54 6.84
C GLU A 137 7.81 -5.83 7.47
N ARG A 138 6.96 -6.86 7.64
CA ARG A 138 7.30 -8.11 8.36
C ARG A 138 7.82 -7.82 9.78
N THR A 139 7.26 -6.81 10.43
CA THR A 139 7.57 -6.49 11.83
C THR A 139 6.78 -7.41 12.76
N ALA A 140 7.38 -7.79 13.89
CA ALA A 140 6.73 -8.63 14.90
C ALA A 140 5.40 -8.00 15.37
N ALA A 141 4.33 -8.80 15.40
CA ALA A 141 2.98 -8.31 15.66
C ALA A 141 2.82 -7.73 17.08
N ALA A 142 3.60 -8.21 18.06
CA ALA A 142 3.62 -7.68 19.43
C ALA A 142 3.93 -6.18 19.51
N THR A 143 4.67 -5.60 18.55
CA THR A 143 4.97 -4.15 18.52
C THR A 143 3.72 -3.27 18.55
N VAL A 144 2.60 -3.81 18.04
CA VAL A 144 1.29 -3.16 18.02
C VAL A 144 0.20 -4.05 18.64
N GLY A 145 0.58 -5.01 19.50
CA GLY A 145 -0.28 -6.15 19.87
C GLY A 145 -1.72 -5.80 20.29
N ARG A 146 -1.89 -4.81 21.18
CA ARG A 146 -3.22 -4.37 21.64
C ARG A 146 -4.10 -3.78 20.53
N TRP A 147 -3.51 -3.36 19.42
CA TRP A 147 -4.19 -2.69 18.31
C TRP A 147 -4.63 -3.65 17.21
N LEU A 148 -4.00 -4.82 17.08
CA LEU A 148 -4.28 -5.82 16.04
C LEU A 148 -5.79 -6.11 15.90
N LEU A 149 -6.47 -6.32 17.04
CA LEU A 149 -7.90 -6.59 17.11
C LEU A 149 -8.73 -5.42 17.68
N SER A 150 -8.10 -4.27 17.93
CA SER A 150 -8.80 -3.07 18.40
C SER A 150 -9.52 -2.38 17.24
N PRO A 151 -10.74 -1.84 17.43
CA PRO A 151 -11.39 -1.03 16.39
C PRO A 151 -10.58 0.21 15.99
N GLY A 152 -9.67 0.68 16.84
CA GLY A 152 -8.79 1.82 16.57
C GLY A 152 -7.53 1.46 15.76
N ALA A 153 -6.58 2.40 15.72
CA ALA A 153 -5.28 2.26 15.10
C ALA A 153 -4.17 2.54 16.12
N PRO A 154 -2.98 1.90 15.99
CA PRO A 154 -1.85 2.24 16.83
C PRO A 154 -1.47 3.73 16.64
N PRO A 155 -0.93 4.40 17.67
CA PRO A 155 -0.34 5.71 17.47
C PRO A 155 0.77 5.59 16.44
N THR A 156 0.58 6.23 15.30
CA THR A 156 1.53 6.25 14.21
C THR A 156 2.73 7.12 14.61
N ASN A 157 3.85 6.49 14.95
CA ASN A 157 5.16 7.17 14.91
C ASN A 157 5.75 7.17 13.48
N THR A 158 5.02 6.62 12.51
CA THR A 158 5.40 6.54 11.11
C THR A 158 5.05 7.86 10.42
N VAL A 159 6.09 8.67 10.17
CA VAL A 159 6.03 9.71 9.15
C VAL A 159 5.68 9.00 7.84
N ALA A 160 4.57 9.38 7.19
CA ALA A 160 4.18 8.80 5.91
C ALA A 160 5.38 8.76 4.96
N ALA A 161 5.66 7.60 4.36
CA ALA A 161 6.75 7.47 3.41
C ALA A 161 6.53 8.48 2.27
N SER A 162 7.52 9.35 2.04
CA SER A 162 7.38 10.37 1.00
C SER A 162 7.23 9.75 -0.39
N PRO A 163 6.40 10.33 -1.27
CA PRO A 163 6.13 9.79 -2.59
C PRO A 163 7.41 9.53 -3.40
N GLN A 164 7.42 8.45 -4.18
CA GLN A 164 8.47 8.19 -5.15
C GLN A 164 8.34 9.17 -6.33
N VAL A 165 9.44 9.87 -6.67
CA VAL A 165 9.44 10.86 -7.76
C VAL A 165 10.22 10.37 -8.96
N CYS A 166 11.40 9.76 -8.78
CA CYS A 166 12.22 9.23 -9.87
C CYS A 166 12.40 7.71 -9.76
N ASN A 167 11.63 6.96 -10.54
CA ASN A 167 11.74 5.49 -10.57
C ASN A 167 13.09 4.99 -11.12
N CYS A 168 13.74 5.71 -12.04
CA CYS A 168 15.01 5.24 -12.64
C CYS A 168 16.17 5.17 -11.64
N PHE A 169 16.16 6.05 -10.64
CA PHE A 169 17.23 6.17 -9.65
C PHE A 169 16.71 6.06 -8.21
N ASP A 170 15.48 5.55 -8.05
CA ASP A 170 14.85 5.32 -6.75
C ASP A 170 14.85 6.54 -5.81
N VAL A 171 14.46 7.72 -6.35
CA VAL A 171 14.53 8.99 -5.60
C VAL A 171 13.13 9.49 -5.18
N ARG A 172 12.94 9.59 -3.86
CA ARG A 172 11.71 10.08 -3.20
C ARG A 172 11.67 11.61 -3.02
N GLU A 173 10.47 12.14 -2.80
CA GLU A 173 10.21 13.57 -2.64
C GLU A 173 10.93 14.19 -1.42
N ASP A 174 10.97 13.51 -0.28
CA ASP A 174 11.67 13.98 0.92
C ASP A 174 13.17 14.15 0.68
N ILE A 175 13.81 13.18 0.02
CA ILE A 175 15.22 13.25 -0.35
C ILE A 175 15.47 14.43 -1.30
N ILE A 176 14.55 14.67 -2.25
CA ILE A 176 14.64 15.82 -3.16
C ILE A 176 14.54 17.13 -2.38
N ARG A 177 13.56 17.26 -1.47
CA ARG A 177 13.36 18.48 -0.67
C ARG A 177 14.56 18.74 0.24
N PHE A 178 15.07 17.71 0.90
CA PHE A 178 16.24 17.80 1.76
C PHE A 178 17.50 18.21 0.99
N THR A 179 17.75 17.62 -0.19
CA THR A 179 18.87 18.06 -1.02
C THR A 179 18.67 19.49 -1.52
N LEU A 180 17.44 19.86 -1.94
CA LEU A 180 17.13 21.19 -2.44
C LEU A 180 17.22 22.29 -1.37
N SER A 181 17.00 21.99 -0.08
CA SER A 181 17.19 22.99 0.98
C SER A 181 18.64 23.46 1.07
N ARG A 182 19.57 22.58 0.71
CA ARG A 182 21.02 22.82 0.69
C ARG A 182 21.55 23.33 -0.66
N CYS A 183 20.70 23.41 -1.69
CA CYS A 183 21.04 23.93 -3.00
C CYS A 183 20.68 25.42 -3.09
N SER A 184 21.60 26.22 -3.61
CA SER A 184 21.46 27.66 -3.73
C SER A 184 21.42 28.13 -5.19
N GLY A 185 20.90 29.35 -5.41
CA GLY A 185 20.88 30.00 -6.72
C GLY A 185 19.53 29.92 -7.46
N SER A 186 19.56 30.18 -8.77
CA SER A 186 18.36 30.16 -9.61
C SER A 186 17.72 28.76 -9.67
N PRO A 187 16.42 28.64 -10.02
CA PRO A 187 15.77 27.33 -10.15
C PRO A 187 16.51 26.36 -11.06
N THR A 188 17.13 26.86 -12.14
CA THR A 188 17.91 26.04 -13.07
C THR A 188 19.21 25.53 -12.43
N GLU A 189 19.91 26.37 -11.67
CA GLU A 189 21.14 26.00 -10.96
C GLU A 189 20.86 25.01 -9.83
N ARG A 190 19.78 25.23 -9.06
CA ARG A 190 19.34 24.31 -8.00
C ARG A 190 18.93 22.95 -8.57
N LEU A 191 18.25 22.93 -9.72
CA LEU A 191 17.94 21.68 -10.41
C LEU A 191 19.22 20.98 -10.86
N ALA A 192 20.18 21.69 -11.47
CA ALA A 192 21.45 21.09 -11.90
C ALA A 192 22.22 20.47 -10.73
N GLN A 193 22.27 21.13 -9.56
CA GLN A 193 22.88 20.60 -8.34
C GLN A 193 22.18 19.33 -7.85
N LEU A 194 20.84 19.33 -7.78
CA LEU A 194 20.05 18.15 -7.41
C LEU A 194 20.33 16.98 -8.38
N GLN A 195 20.39 17.24 -9.68
CA GLN A 195 20.67 16.22 -10.69
C GLN A 195 22.11 15.70 -10.60
N ALA A 196 23.08 16.54 -10.25
CA ALA A 196 24.46 16.12 -10.01
C ALA A 196 24.55 15.16 -8.80
N GLU A 197 23.80 15.41 -7.72
CA GLU A 197 23.85 14.58 -6.51
C GLU A 197 22.99 13.31 -6.61
N LYS A 198 21.74 13.44 -7.06
CA LYS A 198 20.74 12.34 -7.03
C LYS A 198 20.49 11.69 -8.39
N ARG A 199 21.05 12.24 -9.47
CA ARG A 199 20.88 11.76 -10.87
C ARG A 199 19.43 11.78 -11.38
N CYS A 200 18.45 12.18 -10.58
CA CYS A 200 17.05 12.20 -10.97
C CYS A 200 16.82 13.09 -12.20
N GLY A 201 15.94 12.68 -13.11
CA GLY A 201 15.66 13.44 -14.34
C GLY A 201 16.75 13.36 -15.43
N THR A 202 17.79 12.52 -15.27
CA THR A 202 18.87 12.37 -16.27
C THR A 202 18.76 11.11 -17.15
N GLN A 203 17.81 10.20 -16.86
CA GLN A 203 17.63 8.95 -17.62
C GLN A 203 16.41 9.00 -18.56
N CYS A 204 15.19 8.76 -18.05
CA CYS A 204 13.99 8.78 -18.91
C CYS A 204 13.25 10.13 -18.93
N GLY A 205 13.62 11.06 -18.03
CA GLY A 205 13.04 12.40 -17.95
C GLY A 205 11.59 12.50 -17.42
N SER A 206 10.90 11.39 -17.15
CA SER A 206 9.48 11.39 -16.72
C SER A 206 9.20 12.20 -15.45
N CYS A 207 10.19 12.30 -14.55
CA CYS A 207 10.07 13.04 -13.30
C CYS A 207 10.35 14.55 -13.44
N LEU A 208 10.83 15.04 -14.59
CA LEU A 208 11.22 16.45 -14.77
C LEU A 208 10.10 17.47 -14.45
N PRO A 209 8.82 17.25 -14.79
CA PRO A 209 7.74 18.17 -14.40
C PRO A 209 7.59 18.28 -12.87
N ALA A 210 7.67 17.15 -12.17
CA ALA A 210 7.60 17.10 -10.71
C ALA A 210 8.82 17.77 -10.07
N LEU A 211 10.04 17.52 -10.59
CA LEU A 211 11.27 18.14 -10.11
C LEU A 211 11.21 19.68 -10.22
N ARG A 212 10.74 20.21 -11.36
CA ARG A 212 10.59 21.68 -11.54
C ARG A 212 9.62 22.29 -10.54
N ARG A 213 8.50 21.62 -10.26
CA ARG A 213 7.54 22.03 -9.22
C ARG A 213 8.17 22.02 -7.82
N LEU A 214 8.95 20.99 -7.51
CA LEU A 214 9.62 20.86 -6.21
C LEU A 214 10.70 21.91 -6.00
N VAL A 215 11.47 22.26 -7.04
CA VAL A 215 12.44 23.37 -7.00
C VAL A 215 11.74 24.70 -6.71
N ALA A 216 10.61 24.96 -7.38
CA ALA A 216 9.86 26.20 -7.18
C ALA A 216 9.20 26.33 -5.80
N THR A 217 8.92 25.21 -5.14
CA THR A 217 8.18 25.18 -3.85
C THR A 217 9.04 24.87 -2.64
N THR A 218 10.30 24.47 -2.84
CA THR A 218 11.23 24.18 -1.74
C THR A 218 12.12 25.40 -1.51
N PRO A 219 12.01 26.09 -0.37
CA PRO A 219 12.86 27.24 -0.06
C PRO A 219 14.32 26.81 0.08
N GLU A 220 15.24 27.75 -0.19
CA GLU A 220 16.64 27.61 0.20
C GLU A 220 16.74 27.80 1.72
N GLU A 221 17.54 26.97 2.39
CA GLU A 221 17.78 27.11 3.82
C GLU A 221 18.73 28.31 4.01
N VAL A 222 18.23 29.41 4.55
CA VAL A 222 19.06 30.59 4.87
C VAL A 222 19.85 30.25 6.14
N PRO A 223 21.19 30.16 6.11
CA PRO A 223 21.96 29.96 7.32
C PRO A 223 21.81 31.19 8.23
N ALA A 224 21.54 30.93 9.52
CA ALA A 224 21.46 31.93 10.58
C ALA A 224 22.83 32.53 10.92
#